data_AF-T1FEB7-F1
#
_entry.id   AF-T1FEB7-F1
#
_cell.length_a   1.000
_cell.length_b   1.000
_cell.length_c   1.000
_cell.angle_alpha   90.00
_cell.angle_beta   90.00
_cell.angle_gamma   90.00
#
_symmetry.space_group_name_H-M   'P 1'
#
loop_
_entity.id
_entity.type
_entity.pdbx_description
1 polymer ?
#
loop_
_entity_poly.entity_id
_entity_poly.type
_entity_poly.pdbx_seq_one_letter_code
_entity_poly.pdbx_strand_id
1 'polypeptide(L)'
;MSIKGCQCARNMEDKNAIQCFQCQLAFHQDCVGISKSAFKVISSVSNIKWYCDECMKLLPDVKSLNKAVRDSNDALNTRIDKIDESNNLLRCELEAIKSLIQRNVDGAERFDGTVLSTELCNLKNDLNKSFADAVRCEVKKNIELVNDEVKSVQKTNVNDMKERENNIMMFNLQETDDDKDRVKEIIKKLSSEVKDQDIKRIVRLGPKAETKIRPVLIEMRSCAIKDLVLKNSFKLKTMHEDLDKVWISHDLTVDQRAELKKLIDEAKSRKISCPGPFNSSSADTLLDLFNSEIVRIVDMVAPCRYVKSTHVLSAPWFDSECRSLKRNCRKLERLYRKMKNDINRNAWRLALKEKIQQFSQKRNKF
;
A
#
# COMPACT_ATOMS: atom_id res chain seq x y z
N MET A 1 -86.81 56.41 82.00
CA MET A 1 -85.38 56.09 81.86
C MET A 1 -84.84 56.94 80.72
N SER A 2 -83.74 57.68 80.94
CA SER A 2 -83.11 58.46 79.87
C SER A 2 -82.60 57.54 78.76
N ILE A 3 -82.90 57.90 77.53
CA ILE A 3 -82.48 57.17 76.33
C ILE A 3 -80.99 57.43 76.08
N LYS A 4 -80.19 56.36 76.04
CA LYS A 4 -78.71 56.45 75.93
C LYS A 4 -78.20 57.16 74.67
N GLY A 5 -79.02 57.28 73.61
CA GLY A 5 -78.63 57.97 72.37
C GLY A 5 -79.05 59.44 72.27
N CYS A 6 -79.95 59.98 73.11
CA CYS A 6 -80.30 61.41 73.07
C CYS A 6 -79.79 62.15 74.31
N GLN A 7 -79.20 63.34 74.11
CA GLN A 7 -78.71 64.21 75.19
C GLN A 7 -79.80 65.07 75.85
N CYS A 8 -81.07 64.87 75.51
CA CYS A 8 -82.16 65.64 76.09
C CYS A 8 -82.56 65.11 77.48
N ALA A 9 -83.06 65.99 78.35
CA ALA A 9 -83.56 65.64 79.69
C ALA A 9 -84.95 64.96 79.69
N ARG A 10 -85.51 64.60 78.51
CA ARG A 10 -86.83 63.96 78.40
C ARG A 10 -86.73 62.46 78.73
N ASN A 11 -87.60 62.00 79.62
CA ASN A 11 -87.89 60.58 79.82
C ASN A 11 -88.93 60.14 78.79
N MET A 12 -88.71 59.01 78.09
CA MET A 12 -89.67 58.52 77.10
C MET A 12 -90.42 57.25 77.53
N GLU A 13 -91.64 57.12 77.04
CA GLU A 13 -92.33 55.84 76.86
C GLU A 13 -91.79 55.18 75.58
N ASP A 14 -91.48 53.87 75.63
CA ASP A 14 -90.78 53.11 74.56
C ASP A 14 -91.40 53.24 73.16
N LYS A 15 -92.68 53.62 73.07
CA LYS A 15 -93.47 53.67 71.83
C LYS A 15 -93.06 54.76 70.83
N ASN A 16 -92.15 55.68 71.20
CA ASN A 16 -91.75 56.82 70.38
C ASN A 16 -90.24 56.89 70.10
N ALA A 17 -89.50 55.78 70.32
CA ALA A 17 -88.05 55.68 70.09
C ALA A 17 -87.71 55.02 68.74
N ILE A 18 -86.72 55.57 68.03
CA ILE A 18 -86.11 54.96 66.84
C ILE A 18 -84.71 54.45 67.16
N GLN A 19 -84.35 53.27 66.65
CA GLN A 19 -83.04 52.64 66.91
C GLN A 19 -82.15 52.70 65.67
N CYS A 20 -80.91 53.17 65.84
CA CYS A 20 -79.90 53.15 64.77
C CYS A 20 -79.48 51.71 64.48
N PHE A 21 -79.53 51.30 63.21
CA PHE A 21 -79.17 49.95 62.78
C PHE A 21 -77.67 49.62 62.96
N GLN A 22 -76.80 50.62 62.90
CA GLN A 22 -75.34 50.40 63.03
C GLN A 22 -74.89 50.33 64.49
N CYS A 23 -75.13 51.38 65.29
CA CYS A 23 -74.66 51.43 66.68
C CYS A 23 -75.66 50.90 67.70
N GLN A 24 -76.87 50.51 67.26
CA GLN A 24 -77.94 49.97 68.10
C GLN A 24 -78.42 50.93 69.21
N LEU A 25 -78.02 52.21 69.21
CA LEU A 25 -78.50 53.22 70.14
C LEU A 25 -79.92 53.68 69.76
N ALA A 26 -80.75 53.92 70.78
CA ALA A 26 -82.10 54.46 70.63
C ALA A 26 -82.11 55.99 70.73
N PHE A 27 -83.03 56.65 70.02
CA PHE A 27 -83.18 58.10 69.93
C PHE A 27 -84.66 58.48 69.99
N HIS A 28 -84.98 59.65 70.56
CA HIS A 28 -86.33 60.19 70.42
C HIS A 28 -86.56 60.60 68.96
N GLN A 29 -87.69 60.21 68.38
CA GLN A 29 -88.16 60.67 67.06
C GLN A 29 -87.89 62.18 66.86
N ASP A 30 -88.36 62.99 67.81
CA ASP A 30 -88.26 64.45 67.72
C ASP A 30 -86.83 64.96 67.94
N CYS A 31 -85.97 64.24 68.69
CA CYS A 31 -84.56 64.60 68.88
C CYS A 31 -83.78 64.51 67.56
N VAL A 32 -84.16 63.58 66.68
CA VAL A 32 -83.46 63.31 65.41
C VAL A 32 -84.22 63.86 64.19
N GLY A 33 -85.20 64.74 64.42
CA GLY A 33 -85.91 65.47 63.36
C GLY A 33 -86.84 64.61 62.50
N ILE A 34 -87.28 63.44 62.98
CA ILE A 34 -88.20 62.57 62.23
C ILE A 34 -89.64 62.99 62.52
N SER A 35 -90.46 63.15 61.49
CA SER A 35 -91.89 63.44 61.68
C SER A 35 -92.66 62.21 62.16
N LYS A 36 -93.77 62.40 62.88
CA LYS A 36 -94.65 61.30 63.33
C LYS A 36 -95.09 60.37 62.20
N SER A 37 -95.36 60.92 61.01
CA SER A 37 -95.73 60.14 59.84
C SER A 37 -94.55 59.30 59.31
N ALA A 38 -93.35 59.88 59.24
CA ALA A 38 -92.14 59.16 58.81
C ALA A 38 -91.74 58.07 59.81
N PHE A 39 -91.80 58.33 61.12
CA PHE A 39 -91.53 57.33 62.15
C PHE A 39 -92.49 56.13 62.04
N LYS A 40 -93.78 56.38 61.84
CA LYS A 40 -94.77 55.30 61.64
C LYS A 40 -94.39 54.41 60.47
N VAL A 41 -93.94 54.98 59.35
CA VAL A 41 -93.50 54.20 58.19
C VAL A 41 -92.23 53.40 58.52
N ILE A 42 -91.19 54.05 59.03
CA ILE A 42 -89.90 53.41 59.33
C ILE A 42 -90.08 52.26 60.35
N SER A 43 -90.91 52.45 61.37
CA SER A 43 -91.17 51.42 62.39
C SER A 43 -92.13 50.31 61.93
N SER A 44 -92.95 50.55 60.90
CA SER A 44 -93.91 49.55 60.40
C SER A 44 -93.33 48.60 59.35
N VAL A 45 -92.16 48.92 58.77
CA VAL A 45 -91.56 48.11 57.70
C VAL A 45 -90.16 47.64 58.08
N SER A 46 -89.93 46.31 58.08
CA SER A 46 -88.69 45.69 58.53
C SER A 46 -87.50 45.88 57.57
N ASN A 47 -87.77 46.22 56.31
CA ASN A 47 -86.78 46.41 55.24
C ASN A 47 -86.17 47.83 55.20
N ILE A 48 -86.71 48.77 55.97
CA ILE A 48 -86.16 50.13 56.09
C ILE A 48 -85.28 50.16 57.33
N LYS A 49 -84.00 50.49 57.15
CA LYS A 49 -83.04 50.67 58.25
C LYS A 49 -82.75 52.15 58.43
N TRP A 50 -82.86 52.62 59.67
CA TRP A 50 -82.46 53.97 60.03
C TRP A 50 -81.06 53.97 60.65
N TYR A 51 -80.28 55.02 60.36
CA TYR A 51 -78.93 55.23 60.88
C TYR A 51 -78.87 56.60 61.54
N CYS A 52 -78.21 56.70 62.70
CA CYS A 52 -77.97 58.00 63.33
C CYS A 52 -76.91 58.78 62.58
N ASP A 53 -76.90 60.11 62.75
CA ASP A 53 -75.98 61.01 62.07
C ASP A 53 -74.50 60.65 62.30
N GLU A 54 -74.14 60.23 63.51
CA GLU A 54 -72.77 59.80 63.81
C GLU A 54 -72.36 58.54 63.04
N CYS A 55 -73.27 57.57 62.89
CA CYS A 55 -73.00 56.39 62.08
C CYS A 55 -73.02 56.68 60.58
N MET A 56 -73.88 57.62 60.14
CA MET A 56 -73.89 58.08 58.76
C MET A 56 -72.58 58.78 58.37
N LYS A 57 -71.94 59.50 59.31
CA LYS A 57 -70.60 60.11 59.10
C LYS A 57 -69.47 59.08 58.95
N LEU A 58 -69.63 57.87 59.49
CA LEU A 58 -68.63 56.79 59.40
C LEU A 58 -68.72 55.99 58.10
N LEU A 59 -69.83 56.09 57.37
CA LEU A 59 -69.94 55.47 56.05
C LEU A 59 -69.02 56.23 55.09
N PRO A 60 -68.04 55.56 54.45
CA PRO A 60 -67.25 56.20 53.42
C PRO A 60 -68.19 56.75 52.37
N ASP A 61 -68.04 58.03 52.02
CA ASP A 61 -68.83 58.55 50.92
C ASP A 61 -68.54 57.72 49.65
N VAL A 62 -69.57 57.52 48.83
CA VAL A 62 -69.48 56.69 47.62
C VAL A 62 -68.38 57.21 46.68
N LYS A 63 -68.04 58.50 46.77
CA LYS A 63 -66.99 59.15 45.98
C LYS A 63 -65.59 58.69 46.38
N SER A 64 -65.34 58.51 47.67
CA SER A 64 -64.10 58.04 48.27
C SER A 64 -63.88 56.56 47.99
N LEU A 65 -64.93 55.74 48.10
CA LEU A 65 -64.87 54.33 47.70
C LEU A 65 -64.58 54.19 46.20
N ASN A 66 -65.29 54.94 45.36
CA ASN A 66 -65.04 54.94 43.92
C ASN A 66 -63.62 55.40 43.58
N LYS A 67 -63.05 56.36 44.33
CA LYS A 67 -61.66 56.78 44.15
C LYS A 67 -60.70 55.65 44.50
N ALA A 68 -60.85 55.00 45.64
CA ALA A 68 -59.99 53.89 46.04
C ALA A 68 -60.02 52.72 45.04
N VAL A 69 -61.21 52.39 44.51
CA VAL A 69 -61.36 51.35 43.48
C VAL A 69 -60.65 51.75 42.18
N ARG A 70 -60.80 53.01 41.74
CA ARG A 70 -60.08 53.51 40.55
C ARG A 70 -58.57 53.47 40.75
N ASP A 71 -58.07 54.00 41.85
CA ASP A 71 -56.63 54.03 42.17
C ASP A 71 -56.06 52.59 42.20
N SER A 72 -56.81 51.63 42.76
CA SER A 72 -56.43 50.21 42.76
C SER A 72 -56.46 49.60 41.35
N ASN A 73 -57.45 49.94 40.53
CA ASN A 73 -57.55 49.44 39.16
C ASN A 73 -56.43 49.98 38.28
N ASP A 74 -56.08 51.26 38.43
CA ASP A 74 -54.97 51.90 37.73
C ASP A 74 -53.63 51.25 38.13
N ALA A 75 -53.45 50.93 39.42
CA ALA A 75 -52.29 50.20 39.90
C ALA A 75 -52.21 48.77 39.35
N LEU A 76 -53.35 48.08 39.21
CA LEU A 76 -53.40 46.75 38.60
C LEU A 76 -53.09 46.80 37.11
N ASN A 77 -53.67 47.73 36.36
CA ASN A 77 -53.40 47.93 34.94
C ASN A 77 -51.91 48.19 34.70
N THR A 78 -51.30 49.07 35.50
CA THR A 78 -49.85 49.34 35.43
C THR A 78 -49.01 48.07 35.66
N ARG A 79 -49.45 47.14 36.52
CA ARG A 79 -48.75 45.86 36.73
C ARG A 79 -48.96 44.89 35.57
N ILE A 80 -50.16 44.87 34.97
CA ILE A 80 -50.45 44.07 33.78
C ILE A 80 -49.56 44.52 32.61
N ASP A 81 -49.45 45.83 32.37
CA ASP A 81 -48.61 46.38 31.31
C ASP A 81 -47.14 45.93 31.44
N LYS A 82 -46.60 45.92 32.67
CA LYS A 82 -45.24 45.44 32.94
C LYS A 82 -45.05 43.94 32.69
N ILE A 83 -46.07 43.14 33.00
CA ILE A 83 -46.07 41.69 32.75
C ILE A 83 -46.08 41.46 31.24
N ASP A 84 -46.90 42.20 30.49
CA ASP A 84 -46.98 42.08 29.04
C ASP A 84 -45.67 42.51 28.36
N GLU A 85 -45.03 43.58 28.83
CA GLU A 85 -43.70 43.98 28.37
C GLU A 85 -42.66 42.87 28.62
N SER A 86 -42.64 42.31 29.83
CA SER A 86 -41.73 41.22 30.19
C SER A 86 -41.97 39.95 29.34
N ASN A 87 -43.24 39.60 29.10
CA ASN A 87 -43.61 38.45 28.28
C ASN A 87 -43.20 38.66 26.81
N ASN A 88 -43.29 39.89 26.29
CA ASN A 88 -42.81 40.23 24.96
C ASN A 88 -41.31 40.06 24.84
N LEU A 89 -40.54 40.51 25.84
CA LEU A 89 -39.08 40.33 25.88
C LEU A 89 -38.70 38.85 25.90
N LEU A 90 -39.30 38.05 26.79
CA LEU A 90 -39.04 36.61 26.89
C LEU A 90 -39.35 35.90 25.58
N ARG A 91 -40.43 36.26 24.89
CA ARG A 91 -40.77 35.71 23.58
C ARG A 91 -39.70 36.01 22.53
N CYS A 92 -39.19 37.25 22.50
CA CYS A 92 -38.10 37.63 21.59
C CYS A 92 -36.81 36.83 21.87
N GLU A 93 -36.45 36.65 23.13
CA GLU A 93 -35.28 35.85 23.53
C GLU A 93 -35.43 34.38 23.14
N LEU A 94 -36.61 33.80 23.34
CA LEU A 94 -36.89 32.41 22.94
C LEU A 94 -36.76 32.19 21.43
N GLU A 95 -37.25 33.12 20.60
CA GLU A 95 -37.09 33.04 19.14
C GLU A 95 -35.63 33.19 18.70
N ALA A 96 -34.84 34.01 19.39
CA ALA A 96 -33.41 34.12 19.15
C ALA A 96 -32.66 32.81 19.47
N ILE A 97 -32.96 32.19 20.61
CA ILE A 97 -32.39 30.90 21.03
C ILE A 97 -32.76 29.81 20.02
N LYS A 98 -34.04 29.75 19.62
CA LYS A 98 -34.53 28.79 18.62
C LYS A 98 -33.79 28.92 17.29
N SER A 99 -33.56 30.15 16.83
CA SER A 99 -32.82 30.43 15.60
C SER A 99 -31.33 30.03 15.69
N LEU A 100 -30.71 30.15 16.88
CA LEU A 100 -29.36 29.66 17.13
C LEU A 100 -29.28 28.13 17.09
N ILE A 101 -30.22 27.45 17.75
CA ILE A 101 -30.29 25.99 17.77
C ILE A 101 -30.48 25.45 16.35
N GLN A 102 -31.40 26.02 15.57
CA GLN A 102 -31.65 25.57 14.21
C GLN A 102 -30.39 25.67 13.33
N ARG A 103 -29.67 26.80 13.40
CA ARG A 103 -28.40 26.97 12.66
C ARG A 103 -27.35 25.93 13.05
N ASN A 104 -27.27 25.57 14.32
CA ASN A 104 -26.33 24.56 14.80
C ASN A 104 -26.74 23.15 14.35
N VAL A 105 -28.04 22.83 14.35
CA VAL A 105 -28.57 21.57 13.83
C VAL A 105 -28.32 21.45 12.33
N ASP A 106 -28.63 22.49 11.54
CA ASP A 106 -28.34 22.52 10.11
C ASP A 106 -26.83 22.39 9.82
N GLY A 107 -25.99 22.97 10.68
CA GLY A 107 -24.54 22.83 10.63
C GLY A 107 -24.05 21.41 10.95
N ALA A 108 -24.69 20.74 11.91
CA ALA A 108 -24.38 19.36 12.28
C ALA A 108 -24.85 18.36 11.21
N GLU A 109 -26.01 18.57 10.59
CA GLU A 109 -26.50 17.73 9.48
C GLU A 109 -25.61 17.84 8.23
N ARG A 110 -24.97 19.00 8.01
CA ARG A 110 -23.95 19.18 6.95
C ARG A 110 -22.60 18.54 7.29
N PHE A 111 -22.36 18.16 8.55
CA PHE A 111 -21.13 17.52 8.97
C PHE A 111 -21.20 16.01 8.73
N ASP A 112 -21.13 15.62 7.46
CA ASP A 112 -21.07 14.22 7.08
C ASP A 112 -19.68 13.65 7.42
N GLY A 113 -19.62 12.66 8.31
CA GLY A 113 -18.40 11.94 8.68
C GLY A 113 -17.66 11.33 7.49
N THR A 114 -18.33 11.18 6.34
CA THR A 114 -17.68 10.78 5.08
C THR A 114 -16.63 11.78 4.59
N VAL A 115 -16.82 13.09 4.80
CA VAL A 115 -15.87 14.12 4.36
C VAL A 115 -14.58 14.01 5.16
N LEU A 116 -14.70 13.91 6.49
CA LEU A 116 -13.56 13.74 7.38
C LEU A 116 -12.82 12.43 7.08
N SER A 117 -13.55 11.34 6.85
CA SER A 117 -12.97 10.05 6.47
C SER A 117 -12.24 10.12 5.13
N THR A 118 -12.78 10.87 4.16
CA THR A 118 -12.18 11.03 2.83
C THR A 118 -10.88 11.82 2.93
N GLU A 119 -10.84 12.91 3.70
CA GLU A 119 -9.62 13.67 3.93
C GLU A 119 -8.56 12.86 4.68
N LEU A 120 -8.95 12.07 5.68
CA LEU A 120 -8.06 11.12 6.37
C LEU A 120 -7.49 10.07 5.41
N CYS A 121 -8.30 9.53 4.52
CA CYS A 121 -7.85 8.61 3.47
C CYS A 121 -6.86 9.26 2.51
N ASN A 122 -7.11 10.50 2.09
CA ASN A 122 -6.22 11.25 1.21
C ASN A 122 -4.88 11.52 1.88
N LEU A 123 -4.89 12.01 3.12
CA LEU A 123 -3.67 12.25 3.90
C LEU A 123 -2.87 10.96 4.11
N LYS A 124 -3.54 9.85 4.44
CA LYS A 124 -2.91 8.53 4.56
C LYS A 124 -2.24 8.11 3.24
N ASN A 125 -2.91 8.32 2.11
CA ASN A 125 -2.37 7.97 0.81
C ASN A 125 -1.16 8.82 0.43
N ASP A 126 -1.19 10.12 0.72
CA ASP A 126 -0.08 11.03 0.42
C ASP A 126 1.14 10.74 1.30
N LEU A 127 0.92 10.42 2.58
CA LEU A 127 1.99 9.97 3.46
C LEU A 127 2.64 8.67 2.96
N ASN A 128 1.83 7.70 2.55
CA ASN A 128 2.32 6.44 1.99
C ASN A 128 3.13 6.65 0.70
N LYS A 129 2.66 7.53 -0.20
CA LYS A 129 3.40 7.89 -1.41
C LYS A 129 4.73 8.57 -1.08
N SER A 130 4.72 9.56 -0.18
CA SER A 130 5.92 10.28 0.26
C SER A 130 6.97 9.35 0.88
N PHE A 131 6.54 8.44 1.75
CA PHE A 131 7.44 7.44 2.33
C PHE A 131 8.00 6.49 1.26
N ALA A 132 7.16 6.00 0.35
CA ALA A 132 7.60 5.13 -0.74
C ALA A 132 8.62 5.82 -1.66
N ASP A 133 8.44 7.10 -1.95
CA ASP A 133 9.38 7.87 -2.76
C ASP A 133 10.70 8.14 -2.05
N ALA A 134 10.67 8.44 -0.74
CA ALA A 134 11.88 8.57 0.07
C ALA A 134 12.70 7.27 0.07
N VAL A 135 12.05 6.12 0.31
CA VAL A 135 12.69 4.79 0.26
C VAL A 135 13.22 4.49 -1.13
N ARG A 136 12.43 4.76 -2.19
CA ARG A 136 12.85 4.54 -3.59
C ARG A 136 14.10 5.34 -3.93
N CYS A 137 14.16 6.62 -3.55
CA CYS A 137 15.31 7.48 -3.78
C CYS A 137 16.57 6.95 -3.09
N GLU A 138 16.46 6.52 -1.84
CA GLU A 138 17.60 6.02 -1.07
C GLU A 138 18.10 4.67 -1.61
N VAL A 139 17.19 3.74 -1.87
CA VAL A 139 17.51 2.43 -2.47
C VAL A 139 18.17 2.61 -3.84
N LYS A 140 17.68 3.55 -4.66
CA LYS A 140 18.25 3.82 -5.98
C LYS A 140 19.69 4.31 -5.88
N LYS A 141 20.00 5.27 -5.00
CA LYS A 141 21.37 5.76 -4.79
C LYS A 141 22.32 4.64 -4.37
N ASN A 142 21.90 3.79 -3.43
CA ASN A 142 22.72 2.68 -2.96
C ASN A 142 22.99 1.65 -4.07
N ILE A 143 22.00 1.34 -4.90
CA ILE A 143 22.18 0.44 -6.06
C ILE A 143 23.15 1.04 -7.07
N GLU A 144 23.08 2.35 -7.34
CA GLU A 144 24.00 3.02 -8.26
C GLU A 144 25.45 2.94 -7.77
N LEU A 145 25.69 3.22 -6.47
CA LEU A 145 27.01 3.11 -5.86
C LEU A 145 27.59 1.69 -5.97
N VAL A 146 26.81 0.67 -5.61
CA VAL A 146 27.22 -0.74 -5.70
C VAL A 146 27.54 -1.12 -7.15
N ASN A 147 26.71 -0.69 -8.11
CA ASN A 147 26.95 -0.98 -9.52
C ASN A 147 28.26 -0.37 -10.03
N ASP A 148 28.60 0.85 -9.62
CA ASP A 148 29.83 1.50 -10.05
C ASP A 148 31.06 0.85 -9.42
N GLU A 149 30.97 0.43 -8.15
CA GLU A 149 32.02 -0.36 -7.51
C GLU A 149 32.23 -1.70 -8.22
N VAL A 150 31.16 -2.44 -8.52
CA VAL A 150 31.23 -3.71 -9.27
C VAL A 150 31.85 -3.53 -10.65
N LYS A 151 31.46 -2.48 -11.40
CA LYS A 151 32.09 -2.18 -12.70
C LYS A 151 33.58 -1.90 -12.54
N SER A 152 34.00 -1.22 -11.48
CA SER A 152 35.41 -0.91 -11.23
C SER A 152 36.23 -2.18 -10.99
N VAL A 153 35.74 -3.08 -10.14
CA VAL A 153 36.37 -4.38 -9.86
C VAL A 153 36.40 -5.27 -11.11
N GLN A 154 35.31 -5.27 -11.88
CA GLN A 154 35.26 -6.02 -13.12
C GLN A 154 36.30 -5.50 -14.14
N LYS A 155 36.48 -4.17 -14.22
CA LYS A 155 37.49 -3.56 -15.08
C LYS A 155 38.91 -3.92 -14.68
N THR A 156 39.23 -3.96 -13.37
CA THR A 156 40.57 -4.36 -12.90
C THR A 156 40.86 -5.82 -13.21
N ASN A 157 39.88 -6.71 -13.04
CA ASN A 157 40.05 -8.14 -13.34
C ASN A 157 40.28 -8.38 -14.83
N VAL A 158 39.54 -7.69 -15.70
CA VAL A 158 39.73 -7.79 -17.16
C VAL A 158 41.11 -7.28 -17.58
N ASN A 159 41.62 -6.21 -16.96
CA ASN A 159 42.96 -5.71 -17.25
C ASN A 159 44.05 -6.71 -16.81
N ASP A 160 43.97 -7.28 -15.60
CA ASP A 160 44.95 -8.29 -15.13
C ASP A 160 44.97 -9.53 -16.03
N MET A 161 43.80 -10.00 -16.50
CA MET A 161 43.72 -11.08 -17.48
C MET A 161 44.42 -10.74 -18.81
N LYS A 162 44.24 -9.50 -19.29
CA LYS A 162 44.83 -9.04 -20.55
C LYS A 162 46.35 -8.90 -20.47
N GLU A 163 46.87 -8.44 -19.34
CA GLU A 163 48.32 -8.35 -19.11
C GLU A 163 48.99 -9.72 -19.03
N ARG A 164 48.27 -10.74 -18.57
CA ARG A 164 48.75 -12.13 -18.47
C ARG A 164 48.48 -12.99 -19.70
N GLU A 165 47.69 -12.50 -20.65
CA GLU A 165 47.20 -13.28 -21.79
C GLU A 165 48.33 -13.88 -22.63
N ASN A 166 49.44 -13.15 -22.81
CA ASN A 166 50.59 -13.60 -23.58
C ASN A 166 51.71 -14.21 -22.72
N ASN A 167 51.48 -14.39 -21.42
CA ASN A 167 52.50 -14.87 -20.50
C ASN A 167 52.49 -16.40 -20.40
N ILE A 168 53.69 -16.95 -20.25
CA ILE A 168 53.98 -18.36 -20.06
C ILE A 168 54.71 -18.52 -18.73
N MET A 169 54.33 -19.54 -17.97
CA MET A 169 55.00 -19.94 -16.75
C MET A 169 55.78 -21.23 -16.98
N MET A 170 57.09 -21.19 -16.75
CA MET A 170 57.95 -22.38 -16.74
C MET A 170 58.36 -22.70 -15.31
N PHE A 171 58.10 -23.93 -14.89
CA PHE A 171 58.32 -24.39 -13.54
C PHE A 171 59.46 -25.39 -13.47
N ASN A 172 60.15 -25.38 -12.33
CA ASN A 172 61.16 -26.37 -11.95
C ASN A 172 62.39 -26.43 -12.88
N LEU A 173 62.67 -25.36 -13.63
CA LEU A 173 63.93 -25.19 -14.34
C LEU A 173 65.02 -24.85 -13.31
N GLN A 174 66.10 -25.62 -13.25
CA GLN A 174 67.23 -25.37 -12.32
C GLN A 174 67.76 -23.94 -12.49
N GLU A 175 68.06 -23.25 -11.38
CA GLU A 175 68.54 -21.86 -11.40
C GLU A 175 70.02 -21.79 -11.81
N THR A 176 70.30 -21.05 -12.87
CA THR A 176 71.65 -20.78 -13.38
C THR A 176 71.78 -19.32 -13.81
N ASP A 177 73.01 -18.81 -13.92
CA ASP A 177 73.25 -17.40 -14.28
C ASP A 177 72.88 -17.09 -15.76
N ASP A 178 72.76 -18.13 -16.59
CA ASP A 178 72.44 -18.08 -18.02
C ASP A 178 70.96 -18.40 -18.34
N ASP A 179 70.06 -18.30 -17.34
CA ASP A 179 68.64 -18.64 -17.44
C ASP A 179 67.96 -18.09 -18.71
N LYS A 180 68.30 -16.86 -19.09
CA LYS A 180 67.69 -16.19 -20.26
C LYS A 180 67.98 -16.94 -21.56
N ASP A 181 69.23 -17.35 -21.77
CA ASP A 181 69.65 -18.01 -23.00
C ASP A 181 69.18 -19.47 -23.00
N ARG A 182 69.29 -20.15 -21.84
CA ARG A 182 68.75 -21.50 -21.66
C ARG A 182 67.25 -21.58 -21.91
N VAL A 183 66.47 -20.63 -21.42
CA VAL A 183 65.01 -20.57 -21.68
C VAL A 183 64.74 -20.37 -23.18
N LYS A 184 65.46 -19.48 -23.87
CA LYS A 184 65.31 -19.28 -25.31
C LYS A 184 65.61 -20.55 -26.10
N GLU A 185 66.67 -21.26 -25.75
CA GLU A 185 67.03 -22.53 -26.39
C GLU A 185 65.94 -23.58 -26.22
N ILE A 186 65.40 -23.72 -25.01
CA ILE A 186 64.28 -24.63 -24.72
C ILE A 186 63.07 -24.26 -25.58
N ILE A 187 62.68 -22.98 -25.62
CA ILE A 187 61.52 -22.50 -26.39
C ILE A 187 61.72 -22.77 -27.89
N LYS A 188 62.92 -22.51 -28.42
CA LYS A 188 63.26 -22.75 -29.84
C LYS A 188 63.25 -24.24 -30.18
N LYS A 189 63.68 -25.10 -29.25
CA LYS A 189 63.58 -26.56 -29.40
C LYS A 189 62.12 -27.02 -29.39
N LEU A 190 61.25 -26.39 -28.58
CA LEU A 190 59.82 -26.72 -28.54
C LEU A 190 59.12 -26.31 -29.83
N SER A 191 59.50 -25.16 -30.39
CA SER A 191 58.99 -24.70 -31.67
C SER A 191 60.04 -23.86 -32.42
N SER A 192 60.54 -24.39 -33.54
CA SER A 192 61.60 -23.77 -34.35
C SER A 192 61.19 -22.45 -35.00
N GLU A 193 59.88 -22.19 -35.09
CA GLU A 193 59.30 -20.97 -35.66
C GLU A 193 59.43 -19.75 -34.73
N VAL A 194 59.68 -19.97 -33.43
CA VAL A 194 59.81 -18.89 -32.44
C VAL A 194 61.15 -18.19 -32.60
N LYS A 195 61.13 -16.87 -32.73
CA LYS A 195 62.31 -16.02 -32.79
C LYS A 195 62.53 -15.31 -31.47
N ASP A 196 63.77 -14.90 -31.20
CA ASP A 196 64.11 -14.10 -30.02
C ASP A 196 63.29 -12.81 -29.90
N GLN A 197 62.88 -12.23 -31.03
CA GLN A 197 62.07 -11.01 -31.08
C GLN A 197 60.63 -11.25 -30.58
N ASP A 198 60.12 -12.48 -30.65
CA ASP A 198 58.78 -12.85 -30.20
C ASP A 198 58.70 -12.91 -28.66
N ILE A 199 59.84 -13.02 -27.98
CA ILE A 199 59.95 -13.00 -26.53
C ILE A 199 60.21 -11.57 -26.08
N LYS A 200 59.29 -11.02 -25.28
CA LYS A 200 59.37 -9.66 -24.74
C LYS A 200 60.22 -9.61 -23.47
N ARG A 201 60.02 -10.55 -22.54
CA ARG A 201 60.69 -10.55 -21.23
C ARG A 201 60.81 -11.97 -20.67
N ILE A 202 61.91 -12.26 -19.98
CA ILE A 202 62.13 -13.48 -19.21
C ILE A 202 62.57 -13.07 -17.81
N VAL A 203 61.91 -13.55 -16.76
CA VAL A 203 62.22 -13.19 -15.37
C VAL A 203 61.88 -14.30 -14.39
N ARG A 204 62.73 -14.54 -13.39
CA ARG A 204 62.44 -15.43 -12.25
C ARG A 204 61.53 -14.71 -11.25
N LEU A 205 60.46 -15.37 -10.80
CA LEU A 205 59.51 -14.81 -9.85
C LEU A 205 59.88 -15.14 -8.39
N GLY A 206 59.91 -14.11 -7.55
CA GLY A 206 60.11 -14.23 -6.10
C GLY A 206 61.58 -14.12 -5.63
N PRO A 207 61.81 -14.07 -4.31
CA PRO A 207 63.14 -14.01 -3.72
C PRO A 207 63.90 -15.34 -3.87
N LYS A 208 65.21 -15.26 -4.13
CA LYS A 208 66.08 -16.46 -4.26
C LYS A 208 66.16 -17.18 -2.92
N ALA A 209 65.98 -18.50 -2.93
CA ALA A 209 66.05 -19.35 -1.74
C ALA A 209 66.66 -20.70 -2.11
N GLU A 210 67.48 -21.27 -1.23
CA GLU A 210 68.18 -22.54 -1.50
C GLU A 210 67.23 -23.75 -1.57
N THR A 211 66.08 -23.67 -0.90
CA THR A 211 65.14 -24.79 -0.76
C THR A 211 64.07 -24.85 -1.86
N LYS A 212 63.96 -23.81 -2.70
CA LYS A 212 62.86 -23.67 -3.66
C LYS A 212 63.32 -23.06 -4.98
N ILE A 213 63.11 -23.81 -6.06
CA ILE A 213 63.34 -23.33 -7.42
C ILE A 213 62.23 -22.34 -7.80
N ARG A 214 62.62 -21.12 -8.18
CA ARG A 214 61.65 -20.08 -8.57
C ARG A 214 61.06 -20.35 -9.96
N PRO A 215 59.75 -20.13 -10.17
CA PRO A 215 59.17 -20.15 -11.51
C PRO A 215 59.77 -19.06 -12.41
N VAL A 216 59.85 -19.32 -13.72
CA VAL A 216 60.22 -18.34 -14.74
C VAL A 216 58.95 -17.86 -15.43
N LEU A 217 58.75 -16.54 -15.43
CA LEU A 217 57.76 -15.84 -16.24
C LEU A 217 58.39 -15.48 -17.59
N ILE A 218 57.70 -15.83 -18.67
CA ILE A 218 58.10 -15.52 -20.05
C ILE A 218 56.95 -14.73 -20.67
N GLU A 219 57.19 -13.46 -21.00
CA GLU A 219 56.23 -12.63 -21.72
C GLU A 219 56.45 -12.79 -23.23
N MET A 220 55.42 -13.25 -23.95
CA MET A 220 55.43 -13.31 -25.40
C MET A 220 54.82 -12.04 -25.99
N ARG A 221 55.18 -11.68 -27.22
CA ARG A 221 54.54 -10.57 -27.95
C ARG A 221 53.20 -10.94 -28.58
N SER A 222 52.94 -12.23 -28.76
CA SER A 222 51.77 -12.74 -29.49
C SER A 222 51.19 -13.98 -28.83
N CYS A 223 49.86 -13.99 -28.69
CA CYS A 223 49.08 -15.12 -28.17
C CYS A 223 49.25 -16.36 -29.06
N ALA A 224 49.31 -16.19 -30.38
CA ALA A 224 49.49 -17.29 -31.33
C ALA A 224 50.83 -18.02 -31.14
N ILE A 225 51.91 -17.28 -30.86
CA ILE A 225 53.22 -17.87 -30.60
C ILE A 225 53.24 -18.56 -29.24
N LYS A 226 52.59 -17.95 -28.22
CA LYS A 226 52.40 -18.60 -26.91
C LYS A 226 51.69 -19.94 -27.05
N ASP A 227 50.60 -20.00 -27.80
CA ASP A 227 49.83 -21.21 -28.00
C ASP A 227 50.64 -22.29 -28.71
N LEU A 228 51.48 -21.91 -29.67
CA LEU A 228 52.37 -22.84 -30.37
C LEU A 228 53.39 -23.47 -29.40
N VAL A 229 53.98 -22.67 -28.51
CA VAL A 229 54.88 -23.17 -27.46
C VAL A 229 54.13 -24.12 -26.50
N LEU A 230 52.96 -23.72 -26.02
CA LEU A 230 52.16 -24.52 -25.09
C LEU A 230 51.70 -25.84 -25.71
N LYS A 231 51.26 -25.84 -26.97
CA LYS A 231 50.89 -27.06 -27.72
C LYS A 231 52.06 -28.04 -27.83
N ASN A 232 53.28 -27.55 -27.93
CA ASN A 232 54.48 -28.37 -28.04
C ASN A 232 55.14 -28.71 -26.69
N SER A 233 54.62 -28.20 -25.57
CA SER A 233 55.22 -28.35 -24.23
C SER A 233 55.40 -29.80 -23.78
N PHE A 234 54.59 -30.74 -24.29
CA PHE A 234 54.72 -32.17 -24.01
C PHE A 234 56.09 -32.75 -24.41
N LYS A 235 56.78 -32.13 -25.38
CA LYS A 235 58.11 -32.55 -25.86
C LYS A 235 59.20 -32.35 -24.82
N LEU A 236 59.00 -31.49 -23.80
CA LEU A 236 59.98 -31.25 -22.75
C LEU A 236 60.48 -32.55 -22.11
N LYS A 237 59.55 -33.48 -21.84
CA LYS A 237 59.84 -34.76 -21.20
C LYS A 237 60.74 -35.68 -22.03
N THR A 238 60.77 -35.48 -23.35
CA THR A 238 61.51 -36.34 -24.28
C THR A 238 62.78 -35.68 -24.81
N MET A 239 63.07 -34.42 -24.43
CA MET A 239 64.19 -33.65 -24.97
C MET A 239 65.52 -33.93 -24.30
N HIS A 240 65.53 -33.95 -22.96
CA HIS A 240 66.74 -34.11 -22.16
C HIS A 240 66.33 -34.55 -20.74
N GLU A 241 67.15 -35.36 -20.08
CA GLU A 241 66.86 -35.87 -18.72
C GLU A 241 66.67 -34.73 -17.71
N ASP A 242 67.50 -33.67 -17.81
CA ASP A 242 67.39 -32.47 -16.96
C ASP A 242 66.08 -31.67 -17.12
N LEU A 243 65.29 -31.96 -18.15
CA LEU A 243 64.01 -31.31 -18.43
C LEU A 243 62.80 -32.18 -18.10
N ASP A 244 62.97 -33.43 -17.66
CA ASP A 244 61.88 -34.35 -17.36
C ASP A 244 60.88 -33.78 -16.33
N LYS A 245 61.43 -33.10 -15.31
CA LYS A 245 60.63 -32.47 -14.25
C LYS A 245 60.27 -31.01 -14.55
N VAL A 246 60.63 -30.48 -15.72
CA VAL A 246 60.30 -29.10 -16.14
C VAL A 246 58.95 -29.13 -16.85
N TRP A 247 58.06 -28.21 -16.50
CA TRP A 247 56.78 -28.07 -17.21
C TRP A 247 56.43 -26.61 -17.46
N ILE A 248 55.63 -26.41 -18.50
CA ILE A 248 55.16 -25.10 -18.92
C ILE A 248 53.63 -25.05 -18.76
N SER A 249 53.11 -23.89 -18.39
CA SER A 249 51.66 -23.63 -18.31
C SER A 249 51.33 -22.17 -18.59
N HIS A 250 50.03 -21.84 -18.66
CA HIS A 250 49.56 -20.47 -18.72
C HIS A 250 49.85 -19.72 -17.40
N ASP A 251 50.14 -18.43 -17.47
CA ASP A 251 50.14 -17.53 -16.32
C ASP A 251 48.68 -17.19 -15.93
N LEU A 252 48.12 -18.02 -15.05
CA LEU A 252 46.74 -17.89 -14.59
C LEU A 252 46.64 -16.93 -13.39
N THR A 253 45.53 -16.19 -13.31
CA THR A 253 45.21 -15.36 -12.14
C THR A 253 45.05 -16.23 -10.88
N VAL A 254 45.02 -15.60 -9.70
CA VAL A 254 44.80 -16.33 -8.43
C VAL A 254 43.49 -17.13 -8.49
N ASP A 255 42.41 -16.51 -8.98
CA ASP A 255 41.08 -17.12 -9.05
C ASP A 255 41.05 -18.26 -10.07
N GLN A 256 41.63 -18.06 -11.26
CA GLN A 256 41.72 -19.12 -12.28
C GLN A 256 42.52 -20.32 -11.79
N ARG A 257 43.58 -20.11 -10.99
CA ARG A 257 44.35 -21.20 -10.37
C ARG A 257 43.52 -21.96 -9.33
N ALA A 258 42.75 -21.24 -8.51
CA ALA A 258 41.88 -21.85 -7.51
C ALA A 258 40.78 -22.70 -8.20
N GLU A 259 40.18 -22.19 -9.26
CA GLU A 259 39.18 -22.90 -10.06
C GLU A 259 39.77 -24.13 -10.76
N LEU A 260 40.93 -23.98 -11.42
CA LEU A 260 41.62 -25.11 -12.04
C LEU A 260 42.00 -26.18 -11.02
N LYS A 261 42.47 -25.78 -9.83
CA LYS A 261 42.77 -26.73 -8.74
C LYS A 261 41.52 -27.51 -8.33
N LYS A 262 40.39 -26.83 -8.15
CA LYS A 262 39.11 -27.48 -7.84
C LYS A 262 38.73 -28.51 -8.91
N LEU A 263 38.82 -28.15 -10.19
CA LEU A 263 38.54 -29.07 -11.30
C LEU A 263 39.48 -30.28 -11.32
N ILE A 264 40.77 -30.08 -11.06
CA ILE A 264 41.76 -31.16 -10.98
C ILE A 264 41.43 -32.09 -9.80
N ASP A 265 41.12 -31.55 -8.63
CA ASP A 265 40.81 -32.33 -7.43
C ASP A 265 39.50 -33.14 -7.61
N GLU A 266 38.49 -32.53 -8.25
CA GLU A 266 37.27 -33.24 -8.65
C GLU A 266 37.54 -34.36 -9.67
N ALA A 267 38.38 -34.12 -10.67
CA ALA A 267 38.74 -35.12 -11.68
C ALA A 267 39.55 -36.28 -11.07
N LYS A 268 40.48 -35.99 -10.15
CA LYS A 268 41.21 -37.02 -9.39
C LYS A 268 40.26 -37.87 -8.55
N SER A 269 39.32 -37.24 -7.86
CA SER A 269 38.31 -37.93 -7.05
C SER A 269 37.45 -38.88 -7.90
N ARG A 270 37.05 -38.46 -9.11
CA ARG A 270 36.31 -39.30 -10.08
C ARG A 270 37.14 -40.44 -10.68
N LYS A 271 38.46 -40.25 -10.82
CA LYS A 271 39.37 -41.31 -11.29
C LYS A 271 39.56 -42.42 -10.27
N ILE A 272 39.49 -42.09 -8.98
CA ILE A 272 39.57 -43.07 -7.87
C ILE A 272 38.30 -43.92 -7.78
N SER A 273 37.13 -43.38 -8.20
CA SER A 273 35.87 -44.13 -8.22
C SER A 273 35.65 -44.97 -9.48
N CYS A 274 36.55 -44.91 -10.47
CA CYS A 274 36.51 -45.77 -11.65
C CYS A 274 37.64 -46.80 -11.55
N PRO A 275 37.35 -48.11 -11.47
CA PRO A 275 38.40 -49.12 -11.54
C PRO A 275 38.99 -49.09 -12.95
N GLY A 276 40.19 -48.56 -13.09
CA GLY A 276 41.02 -48.81 -14.26
C GLY A 276 42.01 -49.95 -13.99
N PRO A 277 42.72 -50.43 -15.01
CA PRO A 277 42.26 -50.92 -16.31
C PRO A 277 42.13 -52.46 -16.31
N PHE A 278 41.32 -52.97 -17.23
CA PHE A 278 41.42 -54.28 -17.89
C PHE A 278 42.12 -55.41 -17.11
N ASN A 279 41.34 -56.28 -16.47
CA ASN A 279 41.71 -57.69 -16.32
C ASN A 279 40.44 -58.55 -16.29
N SER A 280 40.23 -59.33 -17.36
CA SER A 280 39.33 -60.49 -17.47
C SER A 280 37.79 -60.31 -17.50
N SER A 281 37.26 -59.14 -17.85
CA SER A 281 35.80 -59.03 -18.01
C SER A 281 35.33 -59.73 -19.29
N SER A 282 34.40 -60.68 -19.15
CA SER A 282 33.69 -61.32 -20.27
C SER A 282 33.16 -60.27 -21.25
N ALA A 283 33.10 -60.60 -22.53
CA ALA A 283 32.51 -59.73 -23.55
C ALA A 283 31.10 -59.25 -23.17
N ASP A 284 30.33 -60.11 -22.48
CA ASP A 284 29.00 -59.78 -21.97
C ASP A 284 29.04 -58.65 -20.94
N THR A 285 30.02 -58.66 -20.04
CA THR A 285 30.18 -57.62 -19.02
C THR A 285 30.54 -56.27 -19.65
N LEU A 286 31.34 -56.27 -20.72
CA LEU A 286 31.67 -55.05 -21.46
C LEU A 286 30.45 -54.52 -22.23
N LEU A 287 29.65 -55.43 -22.79
CA LEU A 287 28.42 -55.07 -23.51
C LEU A 287 27.37 -54.49 -22.53
N ASP A 288 27.23 -55.08 -21.35
CA ASP A 288 26.32 -54.58 -20.30
C ASP A 288 26.75 -53.20 -19.80
N LEU A 289 28.04 -52.99 -19.56
CA LEU A 289 28.58 -51.69 -19.19
C LEU A 289 28.32 -50.64 -20.28
N PHE A 290 28.60 -50.99 -21.55
CA PHE A 290 28.32 -50.11 -22.68
C PHE A 290 26.83 -49.76 -22.77
N ASN A 291 25.95 -50.75 -22.74
CA ASN A 291 24.51 -50.54 -22.83
C ASN A 291 23.98 -49.69 -21.67
N SER A 292 24.44 -49.97 -20.45
CA SER A 292 24.03 -49.19 -19.27
C SER A 292 24.45 -47.73 -19.37
N GLU A 293 25.66 -47.45 -19.87
CA GLU A 293 26.15 -46.08 -20.03
C GLU A 293 25.44 -45.35 -21.17
N ILE A 294 25.10 -46.04 -22.27
CA ILE A 294 24.29 -45.47 -23.34
C ILE A 294 22.89 -45.08 -22.83
N VAL A 295 22.23 -45.95 -22.06
CA VAL A 295 20.91 -45.63 -21.45
C VAL A 295 21.03 -44.42 -20.54
N ARG A 296 22.07 -44.37 -19.69
CA ARG A 296 22.33 -43.24 -18.80
C ARG A 296 22.52 -41.92 -19.55
N ILE A 297 23.27 -41.94 -20.66
CA ILE A 297 23.46 -40.77 -21.52
C ILE A 297 22.13 -40.36 -22.15
N VAL A 298 21.35 -41.31 -22.67
CA VAL A 298 20.03 -41.06 -23.28
C VAL A 298 19.08 -40.41 -22.29
N ASP A 299 18.99 -40.90 -21.06
CA ASP A 299 18.14 -40.32 -20.02
C ASP A 299 18.55 -38.90 -19.63
N MET A 300 19.85 -38.57 -19.75
CA MET A 300 20.37 -37.24 -19.46
C MET A 300 20.10 -36.24 -20.61
N VAL A 301 20.32 -36.65 -21.86
CA VAL A 301 20.16 -35.77 -23.03
C VAL A 301 18.73 -35.71 -23.56
N ALA A 302 17.93 -36.75 -23.30
CA ALA A 302 16.55 -36.88 -23.75
C ALA A 302 15.65 -37.41 -22.62
N PRO A 303 15.51 -36.67 -21.50
CA PRO A 303 14.74 -37.12 -20.35
C PRO A 303 13.29 -37.41 -20.74
N CYS A 304 12.78 -38.55 -20.28
CA CYS A 304 11.39 -38.95 -20.50
C CYS A 304 10.44 -37.90 -19.90
N ARG A 305 9.71 -37.18 -20.75
CA ARG A 305 8.69 -36.21 -20.33
C ARG A 305 7.31 -36.79 -20.56
N TYR A 306 6.53 -36.91 -19.49
CA TYR A 306 5.11 -37.22 -19.60
C TYR A 306 4.37 -36.02 -20.20
N VAL A 307 4.00 -36.13 -21.48
CA VAL A 307 3.17 -35.15 -22.16
C VAL A 307 1.71 -35.51 -21.92
N LYS A 308 0.95 -34.62 -21.27
CA LYS A 308 -0.51 -34.75 -21.21
C LYS A 308 -1.08 -34.47 -22.61
N SER A 309 -1.33 -35.54 -23.37
CA SER A 309 -2.14 -35.44 -24.58
C SER A 309 -3.59 -35.25 -24.17
N THR A 310 -4.08 -34.02 -24.25
CA THR A 310 -5.52 -33.76 -24.22
C THR A 310 -6.11 -34.27 -25.52
N HIS A 311 -6.49 -35.55 -25.53
CA HIS A 311 -7.51 -36.03 -26.46
C HIS A 311 -8.83 -35.36 -26.08
N VAL A 312 -8.99 -34.09 -26.48
CA VAL A 312 -10.34 -33.53 -26.63
C VAL A 312 -11.00 -34.42 -27.67
N LEU A 313 -12.09 -35.11 -27.30
CA LEU A 313 -12.93 -35.82 -28.25
C LEU A 313 -13.31 -34.80 -29.32
N SER A 314 -12.68 -34.92 -30.48
CA SER A 314 -12.98 -34.09 -31.63
C SER A 314 -14.48 -34.21 -31.86
N ALA A 315 -15.18 -33.08 -32.02
CA ALA A 315 -16.63 -33.09 -32.20
C ALA A 315 -17.02 -34.17 -33.23
N PRO A 316 -18.12 -34.93 -33.04
CA PRO A 316 -18.43 -36.13 -33.85
C PRO A 316 -18.43 -35.88 -35.37
N TRP A 317 -18.74 -34.65 -35.79
CA TRP A 317 -18.75 -34.21 -37.18
C TRP A 317 -17.38 -33.82 -37.75
N PHE A 318 -16.33 -33.75 -36.92
CA PHE A 318 -14.99 -33.28 -37.28
C PHE A 318 -14.04 -34.47 -37.58
N ASP A 319 -14.06 -34.86 -38.85
CA ASP A 319 -13.38 -36.05 -39.36
C ASP A 319 -12.01 -35.75 -40.02
N SER A 320 -11.44 -36.77 -40.68
CA SER A 320 -10.15 -36.69 -41.38
C SER A 320 -10.16 -35.66 -42.50
N GLU A 321 -11.28 -35.49 -43.19
CA GLU A 321 -11.46 -34.49 -44.25
C GLU A 321 -11.43 -33.07 -43.68
N CYS A 322 -12.11 -32.84 -42.54
CA CYS A 322 -12.04 -31.57 -41.83
C CYS A 322 -10.61 -31.21 -41.43
N ARG A 323 -9.84 -32.20 -40.96
CA ARG A 323 -8.40 -32.02 -40.63
C ARG A 323 -7.57 -31.67 -41.86
N SER A 324 -7.82 -32.31 -42.99
CA SER A 324 -7.12 -32.04 -44.25
C SER A 324 -7.41 -30.64 -44.80
N LEU A 325 -8.68 -30.20 -44.79
CA LEU A 325 -9.06 -28.82 -45.18
C LEU A 325 -8.40 -27.77 -44.27
N LYS A 326 -8.37 -28.00 -42.95
CA LYS A 326 -7.70 -27.11 -41.99
C LYS A 326 -6.20 -27.01 -42.26
N ARG A 327 -5.54 -28.14 -42.54
CA ARG A 327 -4.10 -28.19 -42.90
C ARG A 327 -3.82 -27.44 -44.20
N ASN A 328 -4.63 -27.67 -45.24
CA ASN A 328 -4.46 -27.01 -46.53
C ASN A 328 -4.65 -25.48 -46.43
N CYS A 329 -5.72 -25.04 -45.77
CA CYS A 329 -5.99 -23.62 -45.52
C CYS A 329 -4.82 -22.95 -44.79
N ARG A 330 -4.23 -23.61 -43.78
CA ARG A 330 -3.07 -23.08 -43.05
C ARG A 330 -1.78 -23.07 -43.88
N LYS A 331 -1.58 -24.07 -44.75
CA LYS A 331 -0.46 -24.11 -45.70
C LYS A 331 -0.50 -22.90 -46.65
N LEU A 332 -1.67 -22.64 -47.24
CA LEU A 332 -1.87 -21.49 -48.14
C LEU A 332 -1.75 -20.14 -47.42
N GLU A 333 -2.25 -20.05 -46.18
CA GLU A 333 -2.06 -18.85 -45.36
C GLU A 333 -0.57 -18.56 -45.13
N ARG A 334 0.23 -19.57 -44.78
CA ARG A 334 1.68 -19.43 -44.57
C ARG A 334 2.39 -19.01 -45.85
N LEU A 335 2.02 -19.58 -47.00
CA LEU A 335 2.57 -19.20 -48.30
C LEU A 335 2.24 -17.75 -48.65
N TYR A 336 1.00 -17.29 -48.43
CA TYR A 336 0.63 -15.89 -48.61
C TYR A 336 1.42 -14.97 -47.67
N ARG A 337 1.53 -15.29 -46.38
CA ARG A 337 2.29 -14.48 -45.42
C ARG A 337 3.78 -14.36 -45.79
N LYS A 338 4.35 -15.40 -46.43
CA LYS A 338 5.75 -15.42 -46.90
C LYS A 338 5.95 -14.62 -48.18
N MET A 339 5.10 -14.82 -49.20
CA MET A 339 5.32 -14.29 -50.56
C MET A 339 4.55 -12.99 -50.85
N LYS A 340 3.51 -12.67 -50.07
CA LYS A 340 2.68 -11.45 -50.14
C LYS A 340 2.13 -11.07 -51.53
N ASN A 341 1.87 -12.04 -52.40
CA ASN A 341 1.28 -11.79 -53.73
C ASN A 341 -0.23 -12.14 -53.80
N ASP A 342 -0.92 -11.58 -54.80
CA ASP A 342 -2.37 -11.73 -54.94
C ASP A 342 -2.80 -13.14 -55.35
N ILE A 343 -1.96 -13.88 -56.08
CA ILE A 343 -2.22 -15.28 -56.43
C ILE A 343 -2.37 -16.13 -55.17
N ASN A 344 -1.40 -16.03 -54.24
CA ASN A 344 -1.46 -16.77 -52.97
C ASN A 344 -2.57 -16.26 -52.05
N ARG A 345 -2.86 -14.94 -52.08
CA ARG A 345 -3.98 -14.34 -51.34
C ARG A 345 -5.32 -14.94 -51.79
N ASN A 346 -5.54 -15.05 -53.09
CA ASN A 346 -6.75 -15.60 -53.68
C ASN A 346 -6.87 -17.11 -53.40
N ALA A 347 -5.78 -17.86 -53.54
CA ALA A 347 -5.74 -19.28 -53.20
C ALA A 347 -6.10 -19.54 -51.72
N TRP A 348 -5.52 -18.76 -50.79
CA TRP A 348 -5.86 -18.85 -49.37
C TRP A 348 -7.33 -18.48 -49.09
N ARG A 349 -7.83 -17.41 -49.70
CA ARG A 349 -9.24 -16.99 -49.55
C ARG A 349 -10.22 -18.04 -50.05
N LEU A 350 -9.95 -18.68 -51.18
CA LEU A 350 -10.80 -19.74 -51.73
C LEU A 350 -10.83 -20.95 -50.79
N ALA A 351 -9.66 -21.42 -50.36
CA ALA A 351 -9.56 -22.54 -49.42
C ALA A 351 -10.18 -22.24 -48.05
N LEU A 352 -10.15 -20.98 -47.60
CA LEU A 352 -10.83 -20.56 -46.37
C LEU A 352 -12.35 -20.64 -46.52
N LYS A 353 -12.90 -20.16 -47.64
CA LYS A 353 -14.34 -20.25 -47.93
C LYS A 353 -14.82 -21.69 -48.00
N GLU A 354 -14.11 -22.54 -48.74
CA GLU A 354 -14.41 -23.97 -48.87
C GLU A 354 -14.41 -24.67 -47.51
N LYS A 355 -13.37 -24.42 -46.69
CA LYS A 355 -13.28 -24.97 -45.32
C LYS A 355 -14.50 -24.57 -44.47
N ILE A 356 -14.89 -23.30 -44.49
CA ILE A 356 -16.01 -22.80 -43.69
C ILE A 356 -17.33 -23.44 -44.17
N GLN A 357 -17.54 -23.53 -45.48
CA GLN A 357 -18.73 -24.14 -46.07
C GLN A 357 -18.85 -25.62 -45.69
N GLN A 358 -17.77 -26.39 -45.86
CA GLN A 358 -17.73 -27.82 -45.52
C GLN A 358 -17.94 -28.06 -44.02
N PHE A 359 -17.35 -27.22 -43.16
CA PHE A 359 -17.53 -27.34 -41.71
C PHE A 359 -18.98 -27.04 -41.31
N SER A 360 -19.60 -26.03 -41.92
CA SER A 360 -21.01 -25.70 -41.69
C SER A 360 -21.93 -26.84 -42.13
N GLN A 361 -21.71 -27.38 -43.34
CA GLN A 361 -22.49 -28.50 -43.86
C GLN A 361 -22.38 -29.75 -43.00
N LYS A 362 -21.16 -30.12 -42.57
CA LYS A 362 -20.96 -31.29 -41.70
C LYS A 362 -21.55 -31.07 -40.31
N ARG A 363 -21.38 -29.88 -39.73
CA ARG A 363 -21.96 -29.56 -38.42
C ARG A 363 -23.49 -29.61 -38.43
N ASN A 364 -24.14 -29.24 -39.53
CA ASN A 364 -25.61 -29.24 -39.64
C ASN A 364 -26.19 -30.62 -40.00
N LYS A 365 -25.36 -31.61 -40.35
CA LYS A 365 -25.76 -33.00 -40.65
C LYS A 365 -25.75 -33.92 -39.43
N PHE A 366 -25.14 -33.45 -38.35
CA PHE A 366 -25.18 -34.06 -37.02
C PHE A 366 -26.10 -33.22 -36.14
#